data_AF-A0A3Q1MAD8-F1
#
_entry.id   AF-A0A3Q1MAD8-F1
#
_cell.length_a   1.000
_cell.length_b   1.000
_cell.length_c   1.000
_cell.angle_alpha   90.00
_cell.angle_beta   90.00
_cell.angle_gamma   90.00
#
_symmetry.space_group_name_H-M   'P 1'
#
loop_
_entity.id
_entity.type
_entity.pdbx_description
1 polymer ?
#
loop_
_entity_poly.entity_id
_entity_poly.type
_entity_poly.pdbx_seq_one_letter_code
_entity_poly.pdbx_strand_id
1 'polypeptide(L)'
;MPRAGIAQFGLWKSQNFYANIPHDTLLLLTGHKITGTSYYSSHNGICNHNRGASYVYVVRYHIFLAATVGAHGIGLMGAFHDVPGCRCFRRYQCLVAPNPGLLDMMSNCTFEAIHQWLHVWDPCLSSLNIAYNNFPYVARRCGDKITDNFEECDCGTLKDCSKLSFFTPDLFCKDGSHS
;
A
#
# COMPACT_ATOMS: atom_id res chain seq x y z
N MET A 1 -24.97 -3.60 6.35
CA MET A 1 -24.17 -2.37 6.61
C MET A 1 -22.71 -2.66 6.27
N PRO A 2 -22.08 -1.92 5.33
CA PRO A 2 -20.71 -2.17 4.88
C PRO A 2 -19.63 -2.18 5.96
N ARG A 3 -19.82 -1.34 6.99
CA ARG A 3 -18.97 -1.32 8.19
C ARG A 3 -18.93 -2.66 8.94
N ALA A 4 -20.02 -3.42 8.94
CA ALA A 4 -20.05 -4.73 9.59
C ALA A 4 -19.21 -5.76 8.82
N GLY A 5 -19.22 -5.70 7.48
CA GLY A 5 -18.45 -6.60 6.63
C GLY A 5 -16.94 -6.44 6.83
N ILE A 6 -16.43 -5.20 6.87
CA ILE A 6 -14.99 -4.98 7.11
C ILE A 6 -14.59 -5.36 8.54
N ALA A 7 -15.45 -5.10 9.53
CA ALA A 7 -15.17 -5.44 10.92
C ALA A 7 -15.05 -6.95 11.12
N GLN A 8 -15.93 -7.73 10.49
CA GLN A 8 -15.85 -9.19 10.50
C GLN A 8 -14.58 -9.70 9.82
N PHE A 9 -14.23 -9.14 8.65
CA PHE A 9 -13.00 -9.50 7.96
C PHE A 9 -11.75 -9.16 8.79
N GLY A 10 -11.73 -8.00 9.44
CA GLY A 10 -10.67 -7.58 10.34
C GLY A 10 -10.49 -8.48 11.57
N LEU A 11 -11.60 -8.94 12.17
CA LEU A 11 -11.56 -9.92 13.27
C LEU A 11 -11.03 -11.26 12.79
N TRP A 12 -11.50 -11.76 11.64
CA TRP A 12 -11.00 -12.99 11.05
C TRP A 12 -9.49 -12.92 10.77
N LYS A 13 -9.03 -11.79 10.20
CA LYS A 13 -7.62 -11.49 9.94
C LYS A 13 -6.77 -11.62 11.20
N SER A 14 -7.21 -10.99 12.30
CA SER A 14 -6.46 -11.05 13.55
C SER A 14 -6.42 -12.45 14.17
N GLN A 15 -7.52 -13.20 14.10
CA GLN A 15 -7.63 -14.49 14.78
C GLN A 15 -6.96 -15.63 14.01
N ASN A 16 -6.99 -15.59 12.68
CA ASN A 16 -6.62 -16.73 11.84
C ASN A 16 -5.37 -16.47 10.99
N PHE A 17 -5.08 -15.21 10.66
CA PHE A 17 -4.07 -14.87 9.66
C PHE A 17 -2.83 -14.22 10.29
N TYR A 18 -3.02 -13.26 11.19
CA TYR A 18 -1.94 -12.44 11.75
C TYR A 18 -0.86 -13.26 12.48
N ALA A 19 -1.24 -14.31 13.23
CA ALA A 19 -0.28 -15.14 13.96
C ALA A 19 0.64 -15.96 13.05
N ASN A 20 0.14 -16.36 11.87
CA ASN A 20 0.89 -17.18 10.92
C ASN A 20 1.68 -16.34 9.92
N ILE A 21 1.14 -15.18 9.54
CA ILE A 21 1.69 -14.26 8.54
C ILE A 21 1.57 -12.84 9.10
N PRO A 22 2.56 -12.37 9.90
CA PRO A 22 2.57 -11.01 10.43
C PRO A 22 2.65 -9.99 9.30
N HIS A 23 1.76 -9.01 9.28
CA HIS A 23 1.65 -8.02 8.20
C HIS A 23 1.09 -6.69 8.72
N ASP A 24 1.43 -5.59 8.05
CA ASP A 24 1.03 -4.22 8.44
C ASP A 24 -0.45 -3.95 8.16
N THR A 25 -0.90 -4.40 6.99
CA THR A 25 -2.26 -4.22 6.50
C THR A 25 -2.65 -5.33 5.52
N LEU A 26 -3.95 -5.53 5.33
CA LEU A 26 -4.48 -6.53 4.41
C LEU A 26 -5.56 -5.91 3.52
N LEU A 27 -5.40 -6.08 2.21
CA LEU A 27 -6.37 -5.70 1.20
C LEU A 27 -6.96 -6.98 0.57
N LEU A 28 -8.26 -7.19 0.74
CA LEU A 28 -8.99 -8.29 0.10
C LEU A 28 -9.49 -7.86 -1.28
N LEU A 29 -9.05 -8.56 -2.33
CA LEU A 29 -9.62 -8.43 -3.66
C LEU A 29 -10.72 -9.48 -3.84
N THR A 30 -11.96 -9.04 -4.06
CA THR A 30 -13.13 -9.94 -4.13
C THR A 30 -13.80 -9.90 -5.50
N GLY A 31 -14.21 -11.06 -6.01
CA GLY A 31 -15.03 -11.20 -7.21
C GLY A 31 -16.53 -10.96 -6.98
N HIS A 32 -16.94 -10.68 -5.74
CA HIS A 32 -18.33 -10.42 -5.35
C HIS A 32 -18.42 -9.17 -4.47
N LYS A 33 -19.47 -8.37 -4.64
CA LYS A 33 -19.72 -7.21 -3.77
C LYS A 33 -20.05 -7.68 -2.36
N ILE A 34 -19.32 -7.15 -1.39
CA ILE A 34 -19.62 -7.36 0.03
C ILE A 34 -20.63 -6.28 0.43
N THR A 35 -21.79 -6.68 0.96
CA THR A 35 -22.84 -5.76 1.43
C THR A 35 -23.29 -4.69 0.40
N GLY A 36 -23.18 -4.99 -0.89
CA GLY A 36 -23.57 -4.09 -1.99
C GLY A 36 -22.56 -2.99 -2.34
N THR A 37 -21.44 -2.88 -1.61
CA THR A 37 -20.39 -1.87 -1.84
C THR A 37 -19.24 -2.42 -2.69
N SER A 38 -18.65 -1.55 -3.50
CA SER A 38 -17.50 -1.89 -4.36
C SER A 38 -16.16 -1.79 -3.64
N TYR A 39 -16.09 -1.09 -2.51
CA TYR A 39 -14.91 -1.06 -1.66
C TYR A 39 -15.31 -0.64 -0.25
N TYR A 40 -14.48 -0.95 0.71
CA TYR A 40 -14.55 -0.35 2.04
C TYR A 40 -13.18 -0.46 2.70
N SER A 41 -12.79 0.58 3.43
CA SER A 41 -11.56 0.57 4.22
C SER A 41 -11.82 1.05 5.63
N SER A 42 -11.04 0.54 6.58
CA SER A 42 -11.03 1.03 7.94
C SER A 42 -10.24 2.34 8.01
N HIS A 43 -10.78 3.35 8.68
CA HIS A 43 -10.08 4.61 8.86
C HIS A 43 -9.05 4.50 9.99
N ASN A 44 -7.85 5.06 9.80
CA ASN A 44 -6.76 5.06 10.79
C ASN A 44 -6.47 3.66 11.36
N GLY A 45 -6.56 2.64 10.50
CA GLY A 45 -6.39 1.24 10.85
C GLY A 45 -5.00 0.69 10.59
N ILE A 46 -4.09 1.46 9.99
CA ILE A 46 -2.76 0.98 9.60
C ILE A 46 -1.99 0.43 10.82
N CYS A 47 -1.24 -0.66 10.62
CA CYS A 47 -0.56 -1.43 11.66
C CYS A 47 -1.44 -2.03 12.77
N ASN A 48 -2.77 -1.93 12.67
CA ASN A 48 -3.66 -2.57 13.62
C ASN A 48 -4.03 -3.97 13.12
N HIS A 49 -3.80 -4.97 13.96
CA HIS A 49 -4.11 -6.37 13.65
C HIS A 49 -5.60 -6.62 13.32
N ASN A 50 -6.55 -5.81 13.85
CA ASN A 50 -7.98 -5.96 13.54
C ASN A 50 -8.47 -4.92 12.52
N ARG A 51 -7.95 -3.68 12.61
CA ARG A 51 -8.44 -2.54 11.81
C ARG A 51 -7.63 -2.30 10.54
N GLY A 52 -6.44 -2.87 10.39
CA GLY A 52 -5.62 -2.76 9.16
C GLY A 52 -6.17 -3.67 8.07
N ALA A 53 -7.41 -3.41 7.66
CA ALA A 53 -8.17 -4.22 6.74
C ALA A 53 -8.98 -3.32 5.79
N SER A 54 -8.90 -3.67 4.51
CA SER A 54 -9.69 -3.08 3.42
C SER A 54 -10.15 -4.19 2.47
N TYR A 55 -11.21 -3.94 1.69
CA TYR A 55 -11.55 -4.77 0.55
C TYR A 55 -11.91 -3.93 -0.67
N VAL A 56 -11.64 -4.49 -1.85
CA VAL A 56 -12.02 -3.93 -3.14
C VAL A 56 -12.67 -5.03 -3.99
N TYR A 57 -13.82 -4.70 -4.54
CA TYR A 57 -14.52 -5.50 -5.53
C TYR A 57 -13.86 -5.30 -6.90
N VAL A 58 -13.38 -6.39 -7.48
CA VAL A 58 -12.69 -6.39 -8.77
C VAL A 58 -13.56 -7.12 -9.79
N VAL A 59 -13.87 -6.43 -10.89
CA VAL A 59 -14.61 -6.99 -12.03
C VAL A 59 -13.72 -6.95 -13.27
N ARG A 60 -13.81 -8.02 -14.07
CA ARG A 60 -13.28 -8.21 -15.44
C ARG A 60 -12.34 -7.11 -15.95
N TYR A 61 -11.03 -7.39 -15.93
CA TYR A 61 -9.94 -6.66 -16.58
C TYR A 61 -9.63 -5.22 -16.11
N HIS A 62 -10.29 -4.72 -15.07
CA HIS A 62 -9.97 -3.39 -14.51
C HIS A 62 -8.86 -3.43 -13.45
N ILE A 63 -7.72 -4.05 -13.75
CA ILE A 63 -6.62 -4.20 -12.78
C ILE A 63 -6.07 -2.86 -12.29
N PHE A 64 -5.99 -1.85 -13.18
CA PHE A 64 -5.56 -0.50 -12.81
C PHE A 64 -6.55 0.19 -11.88
N LEU A 65 -7.86 0.02 -12.11
CA LEU A 65 -8.87 0.57 -11.22
C LEU A 65 -8.83 -0.15 -9.86
N ALA A 66 -8.67 -1.47 -9.85
CA ALA A 66 -8.50 -2.22 -8.62
C ALA A 66 -7.26 -1.75 -7.84
N ALA A 67 -6.15 -1.47 -8.53
CA ALA A 67 -4.94 -0.94 -7.93
C ALA A 67 -5.14 0.47 -7.36
N THR A 68 -5.78 1.40 -8.09
CA THR A 68 -6.01 2.77 -7.61
C THR A 68 -7.03 2.83 -6.48
N VAL A 69 -8.10 2.03 -6.53
CA VAL A 69 -9.08 1.91 -5.44
C VAL A 69 -8.48 1.16 -4.24
N GLY A 70 -7.61 0.19 -4.49
CA GLY A 70 -6.82 -0.48 -3.44
C GLY A 70 -5.90 0.51 -2.73
N ALA A 71 -5.15 1.31 -3.49
CA ALA A 71 -4.30 2.37 -2.98
C ALA A 71 -5.10 3.45 -2.25
N HIS A 72 -6.30 3.82 -2.73
CA HIS A 72 -7.24 4.67 -2.01
C HIS A 72 -7.62 4.05 -0.65
N GLY A 73 -7.97 2.76 -0.64
CA GLY A 73 -8.29 2.03 0.59
C GLY A 73 -7.12 1.98 1.58
N ILE A 74 -5.90 1.77 1.10
CA ILE A 74 -4.69 1.81 1.94
C ILE A 74 -4.42 3.22 2.45
N GLY A 75 -4.57 4.24 1.61
CA GLY A 75 -4.48 5.65 2.00
C GLY A 75 -5.44 5.99 3.13
N LEU A 76 -6.69 5.49 3.08
CA LEU A 76 -7.67 5.67 4.16
C LEU A 76 -7.28 5.01 5.49
N MET A 77 -6.40 4.00 5.47
CA MET A 77 -5.91 3.38 6.70
C MET A 77 -4.87 4.25 7.42
N GLY A 78 -4.21 5.17 6.72
CA GLY A 78 -3.25 6.12 7.29
C GLY A 78 -3.72 7.58 7.33
N ALA A 79 -4.82 7.92 6.65
CA ALA A 79 -5.35 9.27 6.57
C ALA A 79 -6.88 9.28 6.40
N PHE A 80 -7.49 10.46 6.49
CA PHE A 80 -8.91 10.65 6.15
C PHE A 80 -9.08 11.05 4.67
N HIS A 81 -10.34 11.05 4.21
CA HIS A 81 -10.66 11.59 2.88
C HIS A 81 -10.20 13.04 2.75
N ASP A 82 -9.76 13.38 1.55
CA ASP A 82 -9.38 14.75 1.21
C ASP A 82 -10.58 15.70 1.35
N VAL A 83 -10.33 16.85 1.99
CA VAL A 83 -11.31 17.91 2.21
C VAL A 83 -10.98 19.14 1.35
N PRO A 84 -11.90 20.11 1.20
CA PRO A 84 -11.61 21.36 0.51
C PRO A 84 -10.35 22.03 1.07
N GLY A 85 -9.36 22.29 0.20
CA GLY A 85 -8.05 22.81 0.59
C GLY A 85 -6.90 21.81 0.36
N CYS A 86 -7.18 20.52 0.33
CA CYS A 86 -6.22 19.48 -0.03
C CYS A 86 -5.94 19.51 -1.54
N ARG A 87 -4.65 19.46 -1.92
CA ARG A 87 -4.18 19.60 -3.31
C ARG A 87 -3.14 18.54 -3.64
N CYS A 88 -3.16 18.08 -4.88
CA CYS A 88 -2.18 17.18 -5.47
C CYS A 88 -1.73 17.71 -6.83
N PHE A 89 -0.59 17.22 -7.30
CA PHE A 89 0.01 17.69 -8.53
C PHE A 89 -0.77 17.24 -9.77
N ARG A 90 -1.08 18.18 -10.69
CA ARG A 90 -1.66 17.93 -12.03
C ARG A 90 -3.00 17.17 -12.07
N ARG A 91 -3.71 17.02 -10.95
CA ARG A 91 -5.02 16.36 -10.88
C ARG A 91 -6.01 17.24 -10.11
N TYR A 92 -7.29 17.20 -10.50
CA TYR A 92 -8.37 17.89 -9.78
C TYR A 92 -8.79 17.13 -8.51
N GLN A 93 -8.75 15.79 -8.56
CA GLN A 93 -9.01 14.91 -7.43
C GLN A 93 -7.75 14.10 -7.12
N CYS A 94 -7.54 13.84 -5.84
CA CYS A 94 -6.36 13.15 -5.33
C CYS A 94 -6.71 11.72 -4.91
N LEU A 95 -5.70 10.89 -4.65
CA LEU A 95 -5.83 9.46 -4.38
C LEU A 95 -6.91 9.16 -3.33
N VAL A 96 -7.00 9.97 -2.27
CA VAL A 96 -7.91 9.78 -1.14
C VAL A 96 -9.14 10.71 -1.21
N ALA A 97 -9.58 11.08 -2.41
CA ALA A 97 -10.80 11.86 -2.60
C ALA A 97 -12.07 11.11 -2.13
N PRO A 98 -13.13 11.78 -1.67
CA PRO A 98 -14.37 11.13 -1.21
C PRO A 98 -14.98 10.15 -2.22
N ASN A 99 -14.80 10.41 -3.52
CA ASN A 99 -15.18 9.53 -4.61
C ASN A 99 -13.91 8.94 -5.25
N PRO A 100 -13.60 7.65 -5.05
CA PRO A 100 -12.41 7.04 -5.63
C PRO A 100 -12.55 6.82 -7.14
N GLY A 101 -11.41 6.68 -7.82
CA GLY A 101 -11.36 6.45 -9.26
C GLY A 101 -9.95 6.10 -9.73
N LEU A 102 -9.63 6.42 -10.99
CA LEU A 102 -8.28 6.30 -11.54
C LEU A 102 -7.40 7.47 -11.09
N LEU A 103 -7.13 7.53 -9.79
CA LEU A 103 -6.36 8.57 -9.13
C LEU A 103 -5.08 7.95 -8.58
N ASP A 104 -3.94 8.60 -8.83
CA ASP A 104 -2.60 8.06 -8.60
C ASP A 104 -1.71 8.98 -7.76
N MET A 105 -2.23 10.12 -7.31
CA MET A 105 -1.45 11.15 -6.62
C MET A 105 -2.06 11.49 -5.25
N MET A 106 -1.29 11.26 -4.18
CA MET A 106 -1.66 11.67 -2.83
C MET A 106 -1.69 13.20 -2.71
N SER A 107 -2.59 13.71 -1.86
CA SER A 107 -2.66 15.14 -1.57
C SER A 107 -1.63 15.55 -0.51
N ASN A 108 -1.34 16.84 -0.41
CA ASN A 108 -0.55 17.38 0.69
C ASN A 108 -1.12 17.03 2.07
N CYS A 109 -2.45 16.98 2.23
CA CYS A 109 -3.10 16.58 3.49
C CYS A 109 -2.84 15.10 3.81
N THR A 110 -2.91 14.21 2.81
CA THR A 110 -2.59 12.80 2.98
C THR A 110 -1.12 12.63 3.38
N PHE A 111 -0.22 13.35 2.73
CA PHE A 111 1.22 13.32 3.06
C PHE A 111 1.48 13.79 4.49
N GLU A 112 0.86 14.89 4.91
CA GLU A 112 0.99 15.40 6.28
C GLU A 112 0.51 14.38 7.32
N ALA A 113 -0.66 13.77 7.10
CA ALA A 113 -1.21 12.77 8.01
C ALA A 113 -0.29 11.54 8.15
N ILE A 114 0.20 11.01 7.03
CA ILE A 114 1.14 9.87 7.04
C ILE A 114 2.45 10.26 7.72
N HIS A 115 2.99 11.44 7.43
CA HIS A 115 4.23 11.94 8.03
C HIS A 115 4.09 12.08 9.56
N GLN A 116 3.00 12.68 10.03
CA GLN A 116 2.73 12.76 11.47
C GLN A 116 2.63 11.37 12.10
N TRP A 117 1.98 10.42 11.43
CA TRP A 117 1.84 9.06 11.91
C TRP A 117 3.21 8.37 12.07
N LEU A 118 4.06 8.45 11.04
CA LEU A 118 5.42 7.89 11.04
C LEU A 118 6.31 8.47 12.16
N HIS A 119 6.14 9.75 12.49
CA HIS A 119 6.96 10.43 13.50
C HIS A 119 6.44 10.29 14.93
N VAL A 120 5.12 10.17 15.11
CA VAL A 120 4.50 10.11 16.44
C VAL A 120 4.35 8.67 16.91
N TRP A 121 3.88 7.79 16.04
CA TRP A 121 3.57 6.41 16.42
C TRP A 121 3.61 5.47 15.20
N ASP A 122 4.81 4.95 14.94
CA ASP A 122 5.02 3.92 13.94
C ASP A 122 5.37 2.55 14.57
N PRO A 123 4.36 1.72 14.86
CA PRO A 123 4.56 0.37 15.33
C PRO A 123 4.97 -0.65 14.24
N CYS A 124 4.90 -0.34 12.94
CA CYS A 124 5.16 -1.37 11.92
C CYS A 124 5.78 -0.91 10.59
N LEU A 125 5.50 0.29 10.08
CA LEU A 125 5.94 0.73 8.75
C LEU A 125 7.44 1.00 8.65
N SER A 126 8.09 1.36 9.76
CA SER A 126 9.55 1.55 9.85
C SER A 126 10.31 0.23 9.98
N SER A 127 9.60 -0.87 10.28
CA SER A 127 10.24 -2.18 10.30
C SER A 127 10.55 -2.64 8.87
N LEU A 128 11.71 -3.26 8.69
CA LEU A 128 12.08 -3.84 7.41
C LEU A 128 11.09 -4.93 7.02
N ASN A 129 10.58 -4.86 5.79
CA ASN A 129 9.73 -5.88 5.24
C ASN A 129 10.56 -7.16 5.02
N ILE A 130 10.33 -8.17 5.87
CA ILE A 130 10.97 -9.48 5.72
C ILE A 130 10.16 -10.28 4.70
N ALA A 131 10.75 -10.51 3.54
CA ALA A 131 10.11 -11.27 2.46
C ALA A 131 9.65 -12.65 2.97
N TYR A 132 8.41 -13.03 2.67
CA TYR A 132 7.91 -14.34 3.03
C TYR A 132 8.47 -15.42 2.10
N ASN A 133 9.13 -16.43 2.67
CA ASN A 133 9.76 -17.51 1.90
C ASN A 133 8.77 -18.51 1.28
N ASN A 134 7.47 -18.41 1.60
CA ASN A 134 6.42 -19.35 1.20
C ASN A 134 5.62 -18.93 -0.04
N PHE A 135 5.79 -17.70 -0.55
CA PHE A 135 5.09 -17.23 -1.75
C PHE A 135 6.08 -16.70 -2.79
N PRO A 136 6.36 -17.45 -3.87
CA PRO A 136 7.33 -17.06 -4.90
C PRO A 136 6.82 -15.98 -5.88
N TYR A 137 5.66 -15.37 -5.63
CA TYR A 137 5.01 -14.45 -6.57
C TYR A 137 5.28 -12.98 -6.21
N VAL A 138 6.54 -12.60 -6.21
CA VAL A 138 6.94 -11.19 -6.37
C VAL A 138 7.31 -11.03 -7.84
N ALA A 139 6.57 -10.18 -8.56
CA ALA A 139 6.94 -9.83 -9.93
C ALA A 139 8.22 -9.01 -9.86
N ARG A 140 9.36 -9.68 -9.99
CA ARG A 140 10.70 -9.09 -9.86
C ARG A 140 10.81 -7.87 -10.74
N ARG A 141 11.19 -6.74 -10.15
CA ARG A 141 11.30 -5.49 -10.87
C ARG A 141 12.37 -4.60 -10.25
N CYS A 142 13.53 -4.62 -10.89
CA CYS A 142 14.55 -3.61 -10.70
C CYS A 142 13.99 -2.18 -10.77
N GLY A 143 14.29 -1.39 -9.76
CA GLY A 143 13.93 0.01 -9.62
C GLY A 143 12.66 0.26 -8.81
N ASP A 144 12.18 -0.72 -8.05
CA ASP A 144 11.05 -0.60 -7.13
C ASP A 144 11.46 -0.34 -5.67
N LYS A 145 12.79 -0.26 -5.41
CA LYS A 145 13.42 -0.04 -4.10
C LYS A 145 13.29 -1.23 -3.15
N ILE A 146 13.02 -2.43 -3.67
CA ILE A 146 12.95 -3.67 -2.91
C ILE A 146 14.06 -4.60 -3.39
N THR A 147 15.08 -4.80 -2.57
CA THR A 147 16.14 -5.76 -2.87
C THR A 147 15.61 -7.21 -2.80
N ASP A 148 15.45 -7.87 -3.95
CA ASP A 148 15.15 -9.31 -4.04
C ASP A 148 16.42 -10.16 -3.85
N ASN A 149 16.26 -11.47 -3.64
CA ASN A 149 17.32 -12.48 -3.57
C ASN A 149 18.24 -12.52 -4.82
N PHE A 150 17.87 -11.84 -5.90
CA PHE A 150 18.63 -11.76 -7.16
C PHE A 150 19.28 -10.39 -7.37
N GLU A 151 19.11 -9.46 -6.44
CA GLU A 151 19.67 -8.10 -6.50
C GLU A 151 20.53 -7.88 -5.25
N GLU A 152 21.73 -7.33 -5.39
CA GLU A 152 22.54 -6.89 -4.24
C GLU A 152 22.06 -5.53 -3.71
N CYS A 153 21.45 -4.72 -4.59
CA CYS A 153 20.90 -3.41 -4.28
C CYS A 153 19.82 -2.99 -5.28
N ASP A 154 18.85 -2.21 -4.83
CA ASP A 154 17.89 -1.47 -5.65
C ASP A 154 17.69 -0.08 -5.03
N CYS A 155 18.19 0.98 -5.71
CA CYS A 155 18.03 2.38 -5.28
C CYS A 155 16.78 3.08 -5.86
N GLY A 156 15.95 2.35 -6.61
CA GLY A 156 14.74 2.83 -7.25
C GLY A 156 14.93 3.21 -8.71
N THR A 157 14.18 4.20 -9.18
CA THR A 157 14.30 4.66 -10.57
C THR A 157 15.70 5.26 -10.83
N LEU A 158 16.13 5.28 -12.10
CA LEU A 158 17.40 5.93 -12.48
C LEU A 158 17.52 7.38 -11.93
N LYS A 159 16.40 8.10 -11.88
CA LYS A 159 16.32 9.47 -11.34
C LYS A 159 16.48 9.52 -9.81
N ASP A 160 16.04 8.49 -9.10
CA ASP A 160 16.25 8.38 -7.65
C ASP A 160 17.72 8.08 -7.37
N CYS A 161 18.28 7.10 -8.06
CA CYS A 161 19.67 6.69 -7.93
C CYS A 161 20.67 7.80 -8.28
N SER A 162 20.38 8.63 -9.28
CA SER A 162 21.24 9.76 -9.67
C SER A 162 21.39 10.85 -8.60
N LYS A 163 20.58 10.82 -7.53
CA LYS A 163 20.69 11.75 -6.40
C LYS A 163 21.62 11.25 -5.31
N LEU A 164 22.05 9.99 -5.37
CA LEU A 164 23.01 9.43 -4.43
C LEU A 164 24.42 9.94 -4.78
N SER A 165 25.14 10.39 -3.75
CA SER A 165 26.49 10.96 -3.86
C SER A 165 27.52 10.00 -4.49
N PHE A 166 27.21 8.70 -4.54
CA PHE A 166 28.07 7.63 -5.04
C PHE A 166 27.41 6.85 -6.19
N PHE A 167 26.57 7.50 -7.01
CA PHE A 167 25.93 6.84 -8.13
C PHE A 167 26.96 6.27 -9.11
N THR A 168 27.06 4.94 -9.17
CA THR A 168 27.61 4.20 -10.31
C THR A 168 26.45 3.49 -11.02
N PRO A 169 26.54 3.22 -12.33
CA PRO A 169 25.55 2.42 -13.04
C PRO A 169 25.30 1.05 -12.36
N ASP A 170 26.32 0.54 -11.66
CA ASP A 170 26.30 -0.70 -10.90
C ASP A 170 25.46 -0.62 -9.62
N LEU A 171 25.02 0.57 -9.17
CA LEU A 171 24.10 0.73 -8.03
C LEU A 171 22.62 0.68 -8.44
N PHE A 172 22.28 0.78 -9.74
CA PHE A 172 20.90 0.83 -10.20
C PHE A 172 20.17 -0.49 -9.86
N CYS A 173 20.74 -1.60 -10.33
CA CYS A 173 20.49 -2.96 -9.86
C CYS A 173 21.73 -3.79 -10.15
N LYS A 174 22.33 -4.38 -9.11
CA LYS A 174 23.44 -5.31 -9.28
C LYS A 174 22.93 -6.72 -9.12
N ASP A 175 23.09 -7.55 -10.14
CA ASP A 175 22.68 -8.95 -10.06
C ASP A 175 23.50 -9.67 -8.97
N GLY A 176 22.81 -10.30 -8.03
CA GLY A 176 23.39 -11.18 -7.02
C GLY A 176 23.78 -12.53 -7.63
N SER A 177 24.66 -12.54 -8.64
CA SER A 177 25.25 -13.79 -9.11
C SER A 177 26.27 -14.26 -8.08
N HIS A 178 25.93 -15.33 -7.35
CA HIS A 178 26.89 -16.11 -6.57
C HIS A 178 28.13 -16.42 -7.42
N SER A 179 29.28 -15.91 -6.98
CA SER A 179 30.60 -16.48 -7.26
C SER A 179 31.14 -17.10 -5.98
#